data_AF-A0A522A4L0-F1
#
_entry.id   AF-A0A522A4L0-F1
#
_cell.length_a   1.000
_cell.length_b   1.000
_cell.length_c   1.000
_cell.angle_alpha   90.00
_cell.angle_beta   90.00
_cell.angle_gamma   90.00
#
_symmetry.space_group_name_H-M   'P 1'
#
loop_
_entity.id
_entity.type
_entity.pdbx_description
1 polymer ?
#
loop_
_entity_poly.entity_id
_entity_poly.type
_entity_poly.pdbx_seq_one_letter_code
_entity_poly.pdbx_strand_id
1 'polypeptide(L)'
;MDYYLIESIIGHEYFHNWSGDRVTCRDWFQLSLKEGLTVFRDQEFTADVRSASTKRIDDADGLRAVQFREDAGPLAHPVRPESYIEINNFYTSTVYQKGAEVIRMMKTLLGREKFRAGMDLYFARHDGQAVTCEDFVAAMEDASGLDLDQFALWYRQSGTPVIEADGIYDAKARIYALTVRQNCPPTPGQPIKAPMHIPFAVGLVGPDGKDISLKLADNSQSSPSTLVLNLRKPEERFVFVDVTDEPLPSLNRGFSAPVIVRAKHQNKVLSGRNRAFLMARDSDAFNRWDAKQDYASNVILRAAAALLAEQPDAHDEDFLSAMGAVIADGALDPAFKAVLLALPGEDYLASRMDVEDPPALHRARRNLQRAVANRFESQLRDLYNSLRDNSPYQPDADGMGRRSLKACALGYLATLETESSTRLVKNAFDQADNMTDRMAALTLLANLAAPAREDALATFYRTYQDDHLVANKWLAVQAGAALPGTLATVQRLMLHPAFDLKNPNKVRAVIGTFANANPVNFHAVDGAGYRFLAAQITAIDGFNPQTAARLVAPLTRWRRFGAERQAQMRAALEGIAAHPGLSNDVQELAAKSLTA
;
A
#
# COMPACT_ATOMS: atom_id res chain seq x y z
N MET A 1 8.58 7.22 -11.99
CA MET A 1 8.82 6.61 -10.67
C MET A 1 10.14 7.08 -10.07
N ASP A 2 11.29 6.89 -10.75
CA ASP A 2 12.60 7.23 -10.16
C ASP A 2 12.78 8.72 -9.80
N TYR A 3 12.46 9.66 -10.70
CA TYR A 3 12.57 11.10 -10.41
C TYR A 3 11.78 11.52 -9.16
N TYR A 4 10.56 11.00 -9.03
CA TYR A 4 9.70 11.22 -7.89
C TYR A 4 10.32 10.67 -6.59
N LEU A 5 10.87 9.45 -6.63
CA LEU A 5 11.53 8.85 -5.46
C LEU A 5 12.80 9.63 -5.09
N ILE A 6 13.58 10.08 -6.07
CA ILE A 6 14.78 10.90 -5.84
C ILE A 6 14.38 12.24 -5.19
N GLU A 7 13.36 12.92 -5.70
CA GLU A 7 12.83 14.16 -5.13
C GLU A 7 12.36 13.97 -3.68
N SER A 8 11.57 12.92 -3.42
CA SER A 8 11.08 12.59 -2.08
C SER A 8 12.23 12.26 -1.11
N ILE A 9 13.21 11.45 -1.52
CA ILE A 9 14.37 11.09 -0.69
C ILE A 9 15.27 12.31 -0.42
N ILE A 10 15.56 13.14 -1.44
CA ILE A 10 16.33 14.37 -1.23
C ILE A 10 15.60 15.29 -0.25
N GLY A 11 14.28 15.45 -0.40
CA GLY A 11 13.45 16.21 0.53
C GLY A 11 13.53 15.63 1.95
N HIS A 12 13.39 14.32 2.08
CA HIS A 12 13.48 13.59 3.35
C HIS A 12 14.80 13.88 4.08
N GLU A 13 15.94 13.68 3.42
CA GLU A 13 17.25 13.93 4.02
C GLU A 13 17.46 15.42 4.35
N TYR A 14 16.97 16.33 3.50
CA TYR A 14 17.03 17.77 3.80
C TYR A 14 16.19 18.13 5.04
N PHE A 15 15.03 17.50 5.21
CA PHE A 15 14.14 17.76 6.34
C PHE A 15 14.70 17.23 7.66
N HIS A 16 15.48 16.15 7.64
CA HIS A 16 16.19 15.64 8.81
C HIS A 16 17.10 16.66 9.48
N ASN A 17 17.63 17.64 8.74
CA ASN A 17 18.43 18.73 9.33
C ASN A 17 17.74 19.38 10.53
N TRP A 18 16.40 19.46 10.54
CA TRP A 18 15.64 19.93 11.72
C TRP A 18 15.02 18.77 12.51
N SER A 19 14.30 17.87 11.85
CA SER A 19 13.61 16.74 12.49
C SER A 19 14.48 15.48 12.49
N GLY A 20 15.64 15.54 13.15
CA GLY A 20 16.58 14.42 13.23
C GLY A 20 17.97 14.82 13.69
N ASP A 21 18.47 15.97 13.22
CA ASP A 21 19.82 16.45 13.51
C ASP A 21 19.83 17.54 14.60
N ARG A 22 19.18 18.69 14.34
CA ARG A 22 19.07 19.79 15.32
C ARG A 22 18.31 19.36 16.58
N VAL A 23 17.26 18.55 16.41
CA VAL A 23 16.60 17.83 17.50
C VAL A 23 16.68 16.35 17.18
N THR A 24 17.43 15.60 17.98
CA THR A 24 17.74 14.19 17.72
C THR A 24 17.08 13.25 18.73
N CYS A 25 17.23 11.93 18.53
CA CYS A 25 16.64 10.92 19.40
C CYS A 25 17.49 10.72 20.67
N ARG A 26 16.87 10.80 21.85
CA ARG A 26 17.53 10.48 23.14
C ARG A 26 18.06 9.05 23.19
N ASP A 27 17.29 8.12 22.63
CA ASP A 27 17.60 6.70 22.51
C ASP A 27 16.89 6.13 21.27
N TRP A 28 17.29 4.93 20.83
CA TRP A 28 16.80 4.35 19.59
C TRP A 28 15.33 3.90 19.62
N PHE A 29 14.72 3.76 20.81
CA PHE A 29 13.28 3.52 20.88
C PHE A 29 12.50 4.72 20.33
N GLN A 30 13.09 5.93 20.38
CA GLN A 30 12.51 7.16 19.86
C GLN A 30 12.66 7.30 18.34
N LEU A 31 13.06 6.27 17.59
CA LEU A 31 13.35 6.40 16.15
C LEU A 31 12.19 7.03 15.36
N SER A 32 10.94 6.70 15.68
CA SER A 32 9.76 7.28 15.01
C SER A 32 9.57 8.79 15.26
N LEU A 33 10.19 9.37 16.30
CA LEU A 33 10.23 10.82 16.50
C LEU A 33 10.80 11.52 15.27
N LYS A 34 11.97 11.07 14.79
CA LYS A 34 12.62 11.66 13.62
C LYS A 34 12.07 11.07 12.32
N GLU A 35 11.87 9.76 12.26
CA GLU A 35 11.46 9.08 11.03
C GLU A 35 10.00 9.35 10.68
N GLY A 36 9.07 9.17 11.63
CA GLY A 36 7.65 9.42 11.40
C GLY A 36 7.39 10.89 11.03
N LEU A 37 8.02 11.82 11.74
CA LEU A 37 7.90 13.26 11.45
C LEU A 37 8.52 13.65 10.11
N THR A 38 9.68 13.09 9.76
CA THR A 38 10.37 13.41 8.50
C THR A 38 9.66 12.78 7.30
N VAL A 39 9.18 11.53 7.44
CA VAL A 39 8.30 10.92 6.43
C VAL A 39 7.06 11.78 6.23
N PHE A 40 6.37 12.18 7.31
CA PHE A 40 5.23 13.08 7.18
C PHE A 40 5.57 14.36 6.39
N ARG A 41 6.73 14.97 6.66
CA ARG A 41 7.18 16.19 5.95
C ARG A 41 7.49 15.94 4.48
N ASP A 42 8.11 14.81 4.12
CA ASP A 42 8.33 14.47 2.71
C ASP A 42 7.04 14.16 1.96
N GLN A 43 6.05 13.57 2.65
CA GLN A 43 4.73 13.30 2.09
C GLN A 43 4.01 14.61 1.80
N GLU A 44 4.03 15.57 2.73
CA GLU A 44 3.45 16.91 2.54
C GLU A 44 4.15 17.70 1.44
N PHE A 45 5.49 17.68 1.40
CA PHE A 45 6.27 18.31 0.33
C PHE A 45 5.90 17.77 -1.05
N THR A 46 5.83 16.44 -1.17
CA THR A 46 5.48 15.78 -2.42
C THR A 46 4.04 16.09 -2.83
N ALA A 47 3.11 16.14 -1.86
CA ALA A 47 1.72 16.52 -2.11
C ALA A 47 1.60 17.96 -2.64
N ASP A 48 2.38 18.89 -2.09
CA ASP A 48 2.38 20.31 -2.47
C ASP A 48 3.01 20.55 -3.87
N VAL A 49 4.06 19.80 -4.22
CA VAL A 49 4.79 19.97 -5.50
C VAL A 49 4.18 19.16 -6.65
N ARG A 50 3.46 18.07 -6.34
CA ARG A 50 2.90 17.13 -7.33
C ARG A 50 1.38 17.10 -7.31
N SER A 51 0.81 16.02 -6.78
CA SER A 51 -0.63 15.80 -6.69
C SER A 51 -0.97 15.29 -5.30
N ALA A 52 -1.66 16.11 -4.52
CA ALA A 52 -2.01 15.78 -3.14
C ALA A 52 -2.92 14.54 -3.05
N SER A 53 -3.92 14.41 -3.93
CA SER A 53 -4.85 13.28 -3.91
C SER A 53 -4.18 11.97 -4.30
N THR A 54 -3.38 11.98 -5.37
CA THR A 54 -2.61 10.80 -5.79
C THR A 54 -1.60 10.40 -4.74
N LYS A 55 -0.84 11.37 -4.18
CA LYS A 55 0.12 11.10 -3.11
C LYS A 55 -0.53 10.45 -1.90
N ARG A 56 -1.70 10.96 -1.50
CA ARG A 56 -2.43 10.41 -0.36
C ARG A 56 -2.88 8.97 -0.60
N ILE A 57 -3.36 8.68 -1.80
CA ILE A 57 -3.74 7.32 -2.20
C ILE A 57 -2.52 6.40 -2.18
N ASP A 58 -1.40 6.82 -2.79
CA ASP A 58 -0.17 6.04 -2.84
C ASP A 58 0.34 5.69 -1.43
N ASP A 59 0.32 6.64 -0.50
CA ASP A 59 0.74 6.43 0.89
C ASP A 59 -0.17 5.44 1.62
N ALA A 60 -1.48 5.60 1.48
CA ALA A 60 -2.45 4.73 2.11
C ALA A 60 -2.42 3.30 1.53
N ASP A 61 -2.25 3.15 0.21
CA ASP A 61 -2.11 1.85 -0.46
C ASP A 61 -0.83 1.15 -0.01
N GLY A 62 0.30 1.87 0.00
CA GLY A 62 1.58 1.35 0.48
C GLY A 62 1.53 0.90 1.94
N LEU A 63 0.89 1.69 2.81
CA LEU A 63 0.70 1.35 4.22
C LEU A 63 -0.18 0.11 4.38
N ARG A 64 -1.29 0.01 3.65
CA ARG A 64 -2.18 -1.18 3.70
C ARG A 64 -1.52 -2.44 3.16
N ALA A 65 -0.70 -2.32 2.11
CA ALA A 65 -0.04 -3.45 1.48
C ALA A 65 1.10 -4.04 2.34
N VAL A 66 1.85 -3.18 3.03
CA VAL A 66 3.07 -3.58 3.78
C VAL A 66 2.89 -3.47 5.28
N GLN A 67 2.51 -2.28 5.77
CA GLN A 67 2.51 -1.99 7.21
C GLN A 67 1.41 -2.73 7.97
N PHE A 68 0.18 -2.79 7.44
CA PHE A 68 -0.91 -3.55 8.11
C PHE A 68 -0.57 -5.04 8.26
N ARG A 69 0.17 -5.59 7.29
CA ARG A 69 0.66 -6.96 7.35
C ARG A 69 1.73 -7.14 8.42
N GLU A 70 2.66 -6.18 8.54
CA GLU A 70 3.67 -6.16 9.60
C GLU A 70 3.02 -6.10 11.00
N ASP A 71 2.02 -5.23 11.16
CA ASP A 71 1.26 -5.04 12.42
C ASP A 71 0.38 -6.25 12.81
N ALA A 72 0.00 -7.08 11.84
CA ALA A 72 -0.72 -8.33 12.07
C ALA A 72 0.22 -9.55 12.23
N GLY A 73 1.53 -9.34 12.02
CA GLY A 73 2.53 -10.40 11.95
C GLY A 73 3.24 -10.67 13.28
N PRO A 74 4.17 -11.65 13.27
CA PRO A 74 4.97 -12.02 14.44
C PRO A 74 5.96 -10.93 14.88
N LEU A 75 6.22 -9.96 13.99
CA LEU A 75 7.12 -8.83 14.21
C LEU A 75 6.38 -7.55 14.61
N ALA A 76 5.07 -7.62 14.89
CA ALA A 76 4.28 -6.44 15.26
C ALA A 76 4.87 -5.71 16.47
N HIS A 77 5.05 -4.41 16.35
CA HIS A 77 5.58 -3.54 17.41
C HIS A 77 4.93 -2.15 17.31
N PRO A 78 4.82 -1.38 18.41
CA PRO A 78 4.32 -0.01 18.33
C PRO A 78 5.31 0.88 17.55
N VAL A 79 4.87 2.08 17.12
CA VAL A 79 5.75 3.02 16.42
C VAL A 79 6.94 3.46 17.28
N ARG A 80 6.80 3.40 18.62
CA ARG A 80 7.91 3.50 19.58
C ARG A 80 8.09 2.14 20.27
N PRO A 81 9.00 1.26 19.78
CA PRO A 81 9.18 -0.10 20.29
C PRO A 81 9.46 -0.15 21.80
N GLU A 82 9.12 -1.26 22.44
CA GLU A 82 9.40 -1.50 23.87
C GLU A 82 10.66 -2.35 24.11
N SER A 83 11.09 -3.12 23.10
CA SER A 83 12.32 -3.92 23.12
C SER A 83 12.80 -4.24 21.71
N TYR A 84 14.11 -4.44 21.55
CA TYR A 84 14.76 -4.92 20.34
C TYR A 84 15.99 -5.76 20.70
N ILE A 85 16.38 -6.73 19.86
CA ILE A 85 17.70 -7.36 19.94
C ILE A 85 18.66 -6.59 19.04
N GLU A 86 18.29 -6.41 17.78
CA GLU A 86 19.07 -5.64 16.79
C GLU A 86 18.27 -4.42 16.32
N ILE A 87 18.82 -3.21 16.50
CA ILE A 87 18.11 -1.97 16.16
C ILE A 87 17.90 -1.84 14.64
N ASN A 88 18.79 -2.40 13.83
CA ASN A 88 18.66 -2.38 12.37
C ASN A 88 17.38 -3.10 11.88
N ASN A 89 16.81 -4.00 12.67
CA ASN A 89 15.53 -4.67 12.37
C ASN A 89 14.31 -3.75 12.57
N PHE A 90 14.45 -2.57 13.18
CA PHE A 90 13.36 -1.64 13.48
C PHE A 90 13.27 -0.45 12.51
N TYR A 91 14.05 -0.47 11.44
CA TYR A 91 13.85 0.40 10.27
C TYR A 91 12.68 -0.12 9.41
N THR A 92 11.48 -0.08 9.99
CA THR A 92 10.29 -0.77 9.49
C THR A 92 9.23 0.17 8.95
N SER A 93 8.25 -0.38 8.23
CA SER A 93 7.11 0.42 7.74
C SER A 93 6.28 0.96 8.91
N THR A 94 6.28 0.29 10.05
CA THR A 94 5.60 0.77 11.27
C THR A 94 6.27 2.02 11.85
N VAL A 95 7.60 2.05 11.99
CA VAL A 95 8.30 3.24 12.51
C VAL A 95 8.19 4.44 11.56
N TYR A 96 8.29 4.20 10.25
CA TYR A 96 8.30 5.22 9.22
C TYR A 96 6.88 5.65 8.79
N GLN A 97 6.14 4.74 8.15
CA GLN A 97 4.87 5.05 7.48
C GLN A 97 3.73 5.18 8.48
N LYS A 98 3.55 4.24 9.41
CA LYS A 98 2.55 4.40 10.49
C LYS A 98 2.93 5.54 11.44
N GLY A 99 4.23 5.74 11.70
CA GLY A 99 4.73 6.93 12.39
C GLY A 99 4.25 8.23 11.76
N ALA A 100 4.38 8.37 10.43
CA ALA A 100 3.87 9.53 9.69
C ALA A 100 2.35 9.70 9.80
N GLU A 101 1.59 8.60 9.79
CA GLU A 101 0.14 8.66 10.01
C GLU A 101 -0.23 9.11 11.43
N VAL A 102 0.56 8.77 12.45
CA VAL A 102 0.37 9.30 13.82
C VAL A 102 0.58 10.82 13.85
N ILE A 103 1.62 11.32 13.19
CA ILE A 103 1.85 12.77 13.05
C ILE A 103 0.70 13.44 12.27
N ARG A 104 0.25 12.81 11.18
CA ARG A 104 -0.88 13.29 10.36
C ARG A 104 -2.18 13.35 11.17
N MET A 105 -2.46 12.34 11.99
CA MET A 105 -3.61 12.33 12.90
C MET A 105 -3.55 13.48 13.90
N MET A 106 -2.39 13.79 14.48
CA MET A 106 -2.23 14.98 15.32
C MET A 106 -2.55 16.26 14.54
N LYS A 107 -2.02 16.42 13.32
CA LYS A 107 -2.38 17.56 12.46
C LYS A 107 -3.89 17.63 12.18
N THR A 108 -4.54 16.49 11.95
CA THR A 108 -5.99 16.43 11.72
C THR A 108 -6.78 16.89 12.96
N LEU A 109 -6.35 16.50 14.16
CA LEU A 109 -6.98 16.90 15.42
C LEU A 109 -6.76 18.39 15.75
N LEU A 110 -5.53 18.87 15.56
CA LEU A 110 -5.14 20.23 15.94
C LEU A 110 -5.55 21.27 14.89
N GLY A 111 -5.65 20.86 13.63
CA GLY A 111 -5.69 21.77 12.49
C GLY A 111 -4.31 22.36 12.17
N ARG A 112 -4.18 22.92 10.96
CA ARG A 112 -2.89 23.37 10.40
C ARG A 112 -2.18 24.42 11.27
N GLU A 113 -2.92 25.40 11.77
CA GLU A 113 -2.36 26.54 12.51
C GLU A 113 -1.77 26.09 13.86
N LYS A 114 -2.54 25.33 14.64
CA LYS A 114 -2.08 24.82 15.95
C LYS A 114 -0.99 23.77 15.80
N PHE A 115 -1.05 22.92 14.78
CA PHE A 115 0.04 21.99 14.49
C PHE A 115 1.34 22.75 14.16
N ARG A 116 1.26 23.84 13.39
CA ARG A 116 2.43 24.68 13.12
C ARG A 116 2.97 25.33 14.40
N ALA A 117 2.09 25.89 15.24
CA ALA A 117 2.49 26.45 16.53
C ALA A 117 3.17 25.41 17.43
N GLY A 118 2.70 24.17 17.43
CA GLY A 118 3.33 23.05 18.14
C GLY A 118 4.71 22.70 17.59
N MET A 119 4.89 22.70 16.26
CA MET A 119 6.22 22.55 15.65
C MET A 119 7.19 23.67 16.07
N ASP A 120 6.72 24.92 16.09
CA ASP A 120 7.53 26.07 16.50
C ASP A 120 7.95 25.95 17.97
N LEU A 121 7.02 25.57 18.84
CA LEU A 121 7.28 25.34 20.25
C LEU A 121 8.24 24.17 20.48
N TYR A 122 8.06 23.06 19.75
CA TYR A 122 8.94 21.90 19.81
C TYR A 122 10.39 22.28 19.49
N PHE A 123 10.62 22.98 18.38
CA PHE A 123 11.97 23.42 18.03
C PHE A 123 12.50 24.47 19.02
N ALA A 124 11.68 25.43 19.47
CA ALA A 124 12.11 26.43 20.44
C ALA A 124 12.58 25.82 21.77
N ARG A 125 11.98 24.70 22.20
CA ARG A 125 12.32 24.01 23.46
C ARG A 125 13.53 23.09 23.33
N HIS A 126 13.66 22.41 22.20
CA HIS A 126 14.49 21.21 22.09
C HIS A 126 15.62 21.32 21.07
N ASP A 127 15.80 22.47 20.42
CA ASP A 127 16.95 22.71 19.56
C ASP A 127 18.29 22.45 20.28
N GLY A 128 19.16 21.66 19.64
CA GLY A 128 20.44 21.22 20.18
C GLY A 128 20.36 20.07 21.18
N GLN A 129 19.22 19.40 21.31
CA GLN A 129 19.00 18.33 22.31
C GLN A 129 18.61 16.99 21.67
N ALA A 130 18.81 15.93 22.45
CA ALA A 130 18.31 14.59 22.18
C ALA A 130 17.07 14.33 23.04
N VAL A 131 15.90 14.12 22.43
CA VAL A 131 14.58 14.13 23.11
C VAL A 131 13.74 12.89 22.78
N THR A 132 12.51 12.84 23.30
CA THR A 132 11.60 11.71 23.20
C THR A 132 10.35 12.00 22.36
N CYS A 133 9.60 10.95 22.00
CA CYS A 133 8.27 11.10 21.40
C CYS A 133 7.31 11.87 22.35
N GLU A 134 7.43 11.68 23.66
CA GLU A 134 6.64 12.41 24.65
C GLU A 134 6.89 13.91 24.59
N ASP A 135 8.14 14.34 24.43
CA ASP A 135 8.49 15.77 24.35
C ASP A 135 7.81 16.44 23.14
N PHE A 136 7.73 15.73 22.01
CA PHE A 136 7.01 16.19 20.83
C PHE A 136 5.50 16.29 21.08
N VAL A 137 4.88 15.26 21.68
CA VAL A 137 3.45 15.27 22.02
C VAL A 137 3.13 16.40 23.00
N ALA A 138 3.98 16.62 24.01
CA ALA A 138 3.81 17.69 24.99
C ALA A 138 3.88 19.09 24.35
N ALA A 139 4.79 19.31 23.39
CA ALA A 139 4.84 20.56 22.64
C ALA A 139 3.56 20.79 21.79
N MET A 140 2.99 19.72 21.21
CA MET A 140 1.73 19.80 20.47
C MET A 140 0.54 20.09 21.38
N GLU A 141 0.46 19.44 22.53
CA GLU A 141 -0.55 19.67 23.56
C GLU A 141 -0.50 21.11 24.08
N ASP A 142 0.68 21.57 24.53
CA ASP A 142 0.87 22.91 25.08
C ASP A 142 0.52 24.04 24.10
N ALA A 143 0.90 23.88 22.82
CA ALA A 143 0.63 24.88 21.80
C ALA A 143 -0.85 24.89 21.35
N SER A 144 -1.55 23.76 21.47
CA SER A 144 -2.92 23.62 20.96
C SER A 144 -4.00 23.75 22.03
N GLY A 145 -3.66 23.47 23.29
CA GLY A 145 -4.58 23.31 24.41
C GLY A 145 -5.44 22.04 24.33
N LEU A 146 -5.15 21.11 23.41
CA LEU A 146 -5.88 19.86 23.25
C LEU A 146 -5.19 18.76 24.07
N ASP A 147 -5.93 18.10 24.95
CA ASP A 147 -5.49 16.90 25.67
C ASP A 147 -5.21 15.74 24.70
N LEU A 148 -3.95 15.28 24.70
CA LEU A 148 -3.40 14.20 23.90
C LEU A 148 -3.00 12.97 24.73
N ASP A 149 -3.38 12.88 26.01
CA ASP A 149 -3.03 11.74 26.88
C ASP A 149 -3.50 10.40 26.31
N GLN A 150 -4.76 10.33 25.88
CA GLN A 150 -5.31 9.13 25.23
C GLN A 150 -4.69 8.93 23.84
N PHE A 151 -4.39 10.02 23.12
CA PHE A 151 -3.75 9.95 21.81
C PHE A 151 -2.35 9.30 21.89
N ALA A 152 -1.62 9.51 22.98
CA ALA A 152 -0.32 8.87 23.22
C ALA A 152 -0.36 7.33 23.28
N LEU A 153 -1.54 6.69 23.29
CA LEU A 153 -1.66 5.24 23.08
C LEU A 153 -1.15 4.80 21.70
N TRP A 154 -1.19 5.66 20.67
CA TRP A 154 -0.64 5.35 19.34
C TRP A 154 0.86 5.07 19.34
N TYR A 155 1.60 5.61 20.31
CA TYR A 155 3.03 5.34 20.50
C TYR A 155 3.30 4.05 21.28
N ARG A 156 2.28 3.47 21.93
CA ARG A 156 2.44 2.37 22.89
C ARG A 156 1.76 1.08 22.44
N GLN A 157 0.70 1.16 21.63
CA GLN A 157 -0.04 -0.01 21.15
C GLN A 157 0.32 -0.36 19.70
N SER A 158 0.74 -1.60 19.49
CA SER A 158 0.90 -2.19 18.15
C SER A 158 -0.43 -2.69 17.58
N GLY A 159 -0.43 -3.06 16.31
CA GLY A 159 -1.59 -3.58 15.61
C GLY A 159 -2.42 -2.50 14.93
N THR A 160 -3.29 -2.95 14.02
CA THR A 160 -4.18 -2.09 13.23
C THR A 160 -5.58 -2.09 13.83
N PRO A 161 -6.12 -0.94 14.27
CA PRO A 161 -7.51 -0.86 14.73
C PRO A 161 -8.50 -1.20 13.61
N VAL A 162 -9.57 -1.88 13.99
CA VAL A 162 -10.72 -2.19 13.16
C VAL A 162 -11.90 -1.33 13.63
N ILE A 163 -12.47 -0.59 12.68
CA ILE A 163 -13.67 0.23 12.86
C ILE A 163 -14.85 -0.50 12.23
N GLU A 164 -15.87 -0.77 13.03
CA GLU A 164 -17.18 -1.22 12.54
C GLU A 164 -18.17 -0.07 12.64
N ALA A 165 -18.65 0.40 11.48
CA ALA A 165 -19.52 1.57 11.39
C ALA A 165 -20.83 1.18 10.72
N ASP A 166 -21.96 1.51 11.34
CA ASP A 166 -23.29 1.27 10.80
C ASP A 166 -24.14 2.53 10.85
N GLY A 167 -24.66 2.92 9.69
CA GLY A 167 -25.48 4.09 9.52
C GLY A 167 -26.94 3.75 9.30
N ILE A 168 -27.82 4.36 10.08
CA ILE A 168 -29.27 4.20 9.98
C ILE A 168 -29.90 5.55 9.64
N TYR A 169 -30.58 5.61 8.50
CA TYR A 169 -31.34 6.78 8.08
C TYR A 169 -32.82 6.65 8.46
N ASP A 170 -33.37 7.67 9.12
CA ASP A 170 -34.79 7.85 9.39
C ASP A 170 -35.32 9.03 8.55
N ALA A 171 -36.07 8.70 7.50
CA ALA A 171 -36.64 9.69 6.58
C ALA A 171 -37.72 10.59 7.22
N LYS A 172 -38.46 10.10 8.23
CA LYS A 172 -39.50 10.89 8.90
C LYS A 172 -38.87 11.93 9.81
N ALA A 173 -37.82 11.52 10.53
CA ALA A 173 -37.08 12.40 11.42
C ALA A 173 -36.05 13.27 10.70
N ARG A 174 -35.67 12.92 9.46
CA ARG A 174 -34.55 13.54 8.71
C ARG A 174 -33.23 13.43 9.46
N ILE A 175 -32.99 12.24 9.99
CA ILE A 175 -31.84 11.93 10.85
C ILE A 175 -31.04 10.80 10.24
N TYR A 176 -29.71 10.95 10.24
CA TYR A 176 -28.78 9.86 10.01
C TYR A 176 -28.00 9.56 11.28
N ALA A 177 -28.16 8.36 11.84
CA ALA A 177 -27.43 7.94 13.03
C ALA A 177 -26.32 6.96 12.67
N LEU A 178 -25.07 7.36 12.92
CA LEU A 178 -23.87 6.56 12.71
C LEU A 178 -23.41 5.99 14.05
N THR A 179 -23.46 4.67 14.21
CA THR A 179 -22.87 3.97 15.35
C THR A 179 -21.51 3.43 14.94
N VAL A 180 -20.46 3.80 15.66
CA VAL A 180 -19.07 3.46 15.36
C VAL A 180 -18.48 2.68 16.52
N ARG A 181 -17.93 1.51 16.25
CA ARG A 181 -17.21 0.66 17.21
C ARG A 181 -15.76 0.56 16.81
N GLN A 182 -14.86 0.65 17.79
CA GLN A 182 -13.44 0.40 17.59
C GLN A 182 -12.97 -0.79 18.41
N ASN A 183 -12.08 -1.58 17.82
CA ASN A 183 -11.36 -2.65 18.49
C ASN A 183 -9.96 -2.78 17.86
N CYS A 184 -8.97 -3.20 18.63
CA CYS A 184 -7.66 -3.55 18.09
C CYS A 184 -7.38 -5.02 18.45
N PRO A 185 -7.12 -5.90 17.47
CA PRO A 185 -6.74 -7.29 17.75
C PRO A 185 -5.47 -7.37 18.63
N PRO A 186 -5.33 -8.44 19.43
CA PRO A 186 -4.11 -8.67 20.20
C PRO A 186 -2.93 -8.93 19.25
N THR A 187 -1.74 -8.59 19.72
CA THR A 187 -0.47 -8.83 19.02
C THR A 187 0.51 -9.50 19.98
N PRO A 188 1.62 -10.09 19.50
CA PRO A 188 2.68 -10.60 20.37
C PRO A 188 3.09 -9.56 21.44
N GLY A 189 3.18 -9.97 22.70
CA GLY A 189 3.52 -9.11 23.83
C GLY A 189 2.41 -8.16 24.32
N GLN A 190 1.32 -7.97 23.57
CA GLN A 190 0.22 -7.06 23.92
C GLN A 190 -1.15 -7.75 23.74
N PRO A 191 -1.57 -8.63 24.68
CA PRO A 191 -2.82 -9.37 24.57
C PRO A 191 -4.08 -8.52 24.88
N ILE A 192 -3.90 -7.39 25.55
CA ILE A 192 -4.98 -6.47 25.92
C ILE A 192 -4.72 -5.13 25.21
N LYS A 193 -5.76 -4.58 24.57
CA LYS A 193 -5.71 -3.30 23.85
C LYS A 193 -6.76 -2.35 24.41
N ALA A 194 -6.36 -1.12 24.69
CA ALA A 194 -7.25 -0.04 25.09
C ALA A 194 -7.81 0.70 23.85
N PRO A 195 -9.03 1.29 23.94
CA PRO A 195 -9.56 2.17 22.91
C PRO A 195 -8.64 3.36 22.66
N MET A 196 -8.33 3.63 21.39
CA MET A 196 -7.46 4.73 20.98
C MET A 196 -8.30 6.01 20.74
N HIS A 197 -7.65 7.17 20.75
CA HIS A 197 -8.24 8.41 20.24
C HIS A 197 -8.03 8.47 18.72
N ILE A 198 -9.09 8.21 17.95
CA ILE A 198 -9.07 8.11 16.49
C ILE A 198 -9.79 9.31 15.88
N PRO A 199 -9.11 10.22 15.15
CA PRO A 199 -9.76 11.24 14.34
C PRO A 199 -10.39 10.59 13.10
N PHE A 200 -11.72 10.45 13.11
CA PHE A 200 -12.45 9.74 12.05
C PHE A 200 -13.23 10.72 11.18
N ALA A 201 -12.65 11.10 10.04
CA ALA A 201 -13.27 12.00 9.08
C ALA A 201 -14.41 11.30 8.32
N VAL A 202 -15.59 11.89 8.33
CA VAL A 202 -16.79 11.34 7.69
C VAL A 202 -17.48 12.37 6.80
N GLY A 203 -18.18 11.87 5.79
CA GLY A 203 -19.11 12.58 4.91
C GLY A 203 -20.35 11.75 4.62
N LEU A 204 -21.40 12.38 4.11
CA LEU A 204 -22.64 11.74 3.68
C LEU A 204 -22.88 12.10 2.21
N VAL A 205 -22.86 11.11 1.33
CA VAL A 205 -23.07 11.31 -0.12
C VAL A 205 -24.55 11.11 -0.43
N GLY A 206 -25.22 12.19 -0.84
CA GLY A 206 -26.62 12.16 -1.24
C GLY A 206 -26.85 11.41 -2.55
N PRO A 207 -28.11 11.10 -2.89
CA PRO A 207 -28.45 10.33 -4.10
C PRO A 207 -28.08 11.03 -5.42
N ASP A 208 -27.92 12.36 -5.40
CA ASP A 208 -27.44 13.14 -6.55
C ASP A 208 -25.89 13.15 -6.67
N GLY A 209 -25.19 12.50 -5.74
CA GLY A 209 -23.74 12.45 -5.67
C GLY A 209 -23.09 13.66 -5.00
N LYS A 210 -23.87 14.60 -4.43
CA LYS A 210 -23.31 15.72 -3.68
C LYS A 210 -23.21 15.39 -2.20
N ASP A 211 -22.31 16.07 -1.52
CA ASP A 211 -22.23 15.99 -0.07
C ASP A 211 -23.46 16.63 0.57
N ILE A 212 -24.04 15.91 1.54
CA ILE A 212 -25.02 16.45 2.47
C ILE A 212 -24.26 17.16 3.59
N SER A 213 -24.67 18.40 3.89
CA SER A 213 -24.11 19.15 5.00
C SER A 213 -24.33 18.41 6.33
N LEU A 214 -23.26 18.31 7.11
CA LEU A 214 -23.21 17.58 8.36
C LEU A 214 -23.48 18.52 9.52
N LYS A 215 -24.43 18.17 10.38
CA LYS A 215 -24.69 18.88 11.63
C LYS A 215 -25.03 17.87 12.72
N LEU A 216 -24.24 17.84 13.78
CA LEU A 216 -24.50 16.95 14.91
C LEU A 216 -25.70 17.48 15.74
N ALA A 217 -26.52 16.56 16.23
CA ALA A 217 -27.74 16.86 16.99
C ALA A 217 -27.47 17.64 18.29
N ASP A 218 -26.27 17.50 18.86
CA ASP A 218 -25.82 18.24 20.05
C ASP A 218 -25.27 19.64 19.74
N ASN A 219 -25.25 20.04 18.46
CA ASN A 219 -24.67 21.27 17.94
C ASN A 219 -23.17 21.46 18.26
N SER A 220 -22.46 20.38 18.59
CA SER A 220 -21.02 20.45 18.89
C SER A 220 -20.17 20.77 17.65
N GLN A 221 -20.59 20.29 16.48
CA GLN A 221 -19.89 20.48 15.21
C GLN A 221 -20.86 20.52 14.03
N SER A 222 -20.47 21.27 12.99
CA SER A 222 -21.12 21.27 11.68
C SER A 222 -20.11 21.53 10.57
N SER A 223 -20.34 20.97 9.38
CA SER A 223 -19.48 21.16 8.22
C SER A 223 -20.29 20.98 6.92
N PRO A 224 -20.02 21.73 5.85
CA PRO A 224 -20.73 21.56 4.59
C PRO A 224 -20.46 20.21 3.89
N SER A 225 -19.37 19.51 4.22
CA SER A 225 -18.96 18.29 3.51
C SER A 225 -18.35 17.21 4.41
N THR A 226 -17.30 17.55 5.15
CA THR A 226 -16.50 16.59 5.94
C THR A 226 -16.37 17.04 7.38
N LEU A 227 -16.58 16.13 8.33
CA LEU A 227 -16.49 16.39 9.76
C LEU A 227 -15.59 15.33 10.42
N VAL A 228 -14.69 15.74 11.31
CA VAL A 228 -13.78 14.83 12.03
C VAL A 228 -14.40 14.45 13.38
N LEU A 229 -14.84 13.20 13.48
CA LEU A 229 -15.37 12.64 14.72
C LEU A 229 -14.23 12.19 15.64
N ASN A 230 -14.33 12.52 16.92
CA ASN A 230 -13.37 12.08 17.93
C ASN A 230 -13.82 10.74 18.52
N LEU A 231 -13.31 9.63 18.00
CA LEU A 231 -13.60 8.32 18.58
C LEU A 231 -12.64 8.07 19.73
N ARG A 232 -13.17 7.92 20.95
CA ARG A 232 -12.42 7.71 22.19
C ARG A 232 -12.91 6.50 22.98
N LYS A 233 -14.15 6.05 22.75
CA LYS A 233 -14.75 4.91 23.47
C LYS A 233 -14.79 3.67 22.57
N PRO A 234 -14.99 2.46 23.14
CA PRO A 234 -15.20 1.25 22.35
C PRO A 234 -16.38 1.36 21.38
N GLU A 235 -17.42 2.11 21.75
CA GLU A 235 -18.60 2.38 20.93
C GLU A 235 -19.07 3.81 21.15
N GLU A 236 -19.37 4.53 20.07
CA GLU A 236 -19.98 5.86 20.08
C GLU A 236 -21.06 5.98 19.00
N ARG A 237 -22.03 6.85 19.26
CA ARG A 237 -23.14 7.12 18.35
C ARG A 237 -23.20 8.61 18.03
N PHE A 238 -23.14 8.92 16.75
CA PHE A 238 -23.20 10.28 16.22
C PHE A 238 -24.51 10.44 15.44
N VAL A 239 -25.28 11.47 15.77
CA VAL A 239 -26.59 11.71 15.18
C VAL A 239 -26.51 12.99 14.35
N PHE A 240 -26.66 12.85 13.04
CA PHE A 240 -26.72 13.97 12.10
C PHE A 240 -28.18 14.35 11.86
N VAL A 241 -28.49 15.63 11.99
CA VAL A 241 -29.83 16.20 11.75
C VAL A 241 -29.88 16.92 10.42
N ASP A 242 -31.07 17.31 9.99
CA ASP A 242 -31.31 18.05 8.74
C ASP A 242 -30.88 17.25 7.48
N VAL A 243 -30.86 15.92 7.57
CA VAL A 243 -30.54 15.00 6.45
C VAL A 243 -31.82 14.69 5.69
N THR A 244 -32.04 15.34 4.54
CA THR A 244 -33.31 15.27 3.80
C THR A 244 -33.50 14.02 2.95
N ASP A 245 -32.40 13.45 2.48
CA ASP A 245 -32.36 12.33 1.54
C ASP A 245 -31.50 11.21 2.11
N GLU A 246 -31.81 9.96 1.79
CA GLU A 246 -31.03 8.82 2.26
C GLU A 246 -29.60 8.88 1.70
N PRO A 247 -28.56 9.02 2.56
CA PRO A 247 -27.19 9.10 2.09
C PRO A 247 -26.51 7.74 2.09
N LEU A 248 -25.41 7.64 1.35
CA LEU A 248 -24.38 6.63 1.60
C LEU A 248 -23.23 7.25 2.43
N PRO A 249 -22.70 6.54 3.43
CA PRO A 249 -21.61 7.05 4.24
C PRO A 249 -20.27 7.01 3.49
N SER A 250 -19.55 8.13 3.53
CA SER A 250 -18.15 8.25 3.10
C SER A 250 -17.28 8.31 4.35
N LEU A 251 -16.66 7.19 4.71
CA LEU A 251 -16.00 7.00 6.02
C LEU A 251 -14.49 7.04 5.90
N ASN A 252 -13.80 7.51 6.94
CA ASN A 252 -12.35 7.69 6.97
C ASN A 252 -11.81 8.51 5.79
N ARG A 253 -12.52 9.59 5.41
CA ARG A 253 -12.16 10.48 4.29
C ARG A 253 -10.70 10.90 4.37
N GLY A 254 -10.02 10.91 3.21
CA GLY A 254 -8.59 11.20 3.13
C GLY A 254 -7.70 10.25 3.96
N PHE A 255 -8.20 9.05 4.30
CA PHE A 255 -7.54 8.11 5.22
C PHE A 255 -7.13 8.79 6.53
N SER A 256 -8.10 9.45 7.18
CA SER A 256 -7.89 10.27 8.39
C SER A 256 -7.22 9.55 9.56
N ALA A 257 -7.32 8.22 9.62
CA ALA A 257 -6.58 7.36 10.54
C ALA A 257 -6.18 6.02 9.88
N PRO A 258 -5.05 5.41 10.30
CA PRO A 258 -4.55 4.15 9.76
C PRO A 258 -5.31 2.94 10.32
N VAL A 259 -6.59 2.82 9.93
CA VAL A 259 -7.53 1.82 10.43
C VAL A 259 -8.18 1.01 9.31
N ILE A 260 -8.65 -0.19 9.65
CA ILE A 260 -9.49 -1.00 8.77
C ILE A 260 -10.95 -0.62 8.99
N VAL A 261 -11.66 -0.19 7.95
CA VAL A 261 -13.07 0.21 8.05
C VAL A 261 -13.98 -0.89 7.51
N ARG A 262 -14.97 -1.29 8.31
CA ARG A 262 -16.07 -2.19 7.94
C ARG A 262 -17.37 -1.40 7.99
N ALA A 263 -17.83 -0.96 6.82
CA ALA A 263 -19.01 -0.12 6.68
C ALA A 263 -20.29 -0.94 6.45
N LYS A 264 -21.34 -0.58 7.18
CA LYS A 264 -22.72 -1.00 6.98
C LYS A 264 -23.62 0.22 6.80
N HIS A 265 -24.69 0.02 6.05
CA HIS A 265 -25.77 0.98 5.88
C HIS A 265 -27.08 0.22 5.96
N GLN A 266 -28.00 0.71 6.80
CA GLN A 266 -29.27 0.04 7.10
C GLN A 266 -29.06 -1.41 7.57
N ASN A 267 -28.08 -1.64 8.46
CA ASN A 267 -27.69 -2.96 8.99
C ASN A 267 -27.14 -3.95 7.94
N LYS A 268 -26.84 -3.50 6.72
CA LYS A 268 -26.32 -4.35 5.63
C LYS A 268 -24.94 -3.88 5.22
N VAL A 269 -24.05 -4.83 4.93
CA VAL A 269 -22.78 -4.51 4.25
C VAL A 269 -23.11 -3.80 2.94
N LEU A 270 -22.33 -2.77 2.59
CA LEU A 270 -22.53 -2.06 1.34
C LEU A 270 -22.60 -3.04 0.17
N SER A 271 -23.51 -2.83 -0.77
CA SER A 271 -23.67 -3.67 -1.96
C SER A 271 -22.65 -3.31 -3.05
N GLY A 272 -22.54 -4.11 -4.11
CA GLY A 272 -21.77 -3.74 -5.32
C GLY A 272 -22.26 -2.41 -5.91
N ARG A 273 -23.58 -2.19 -5.95
CA ARG A 273 -24.18 -0.92 -6.41
C ARG A 273 -23.80 0.27 -5.53
N ASN A 274 -23.79 0.10 -4.20
CA ASN A 274 -23.38 1.17 -3.29
C ASN A 274 -21.92 1.56 -3.54
N ARG A 275 -21.03 0.57 -3.74
CA ARG A 275 -19.61 0.82 -4.04
C ARG A 275 -19.41 1.46 -5.41
N ALA A 276 -20.12 0.98 -6.43
CA ALA A 276 -20.10 1.57 -7.77
C ALA A 276 -20.54 3.05 -7.72
N PHE A 277 -21.57 3.35 -6.93
CA PHE A 277 -22.03 4.71 -6.72
C PHE A 277 -20.95 5.56 -6.05
N LEU A 278 -20.37 5.13 -4.92
CA LEU A 278 -19.32 5.88 -4.22
C LEU A 278 -18.07 6.09 -5.10
N MET A 279 -17.61 5.04 -5.80
CA MET A 279 -16.51 5.12 -6.78
C MET A 279 -16.75 6.21 -7.84
N ALA A 280 -18.00 6.33 -8.31
CA ALA A 280 -18.37 7.28 -9.34
C ALA A 280 -18.66 8.70 -8.80
N ARG A 281 -19.17 8.82 -7.57
CA ARG A 281 -19.85 10.04 -7.10
C ARG A 281 -19.29 10.67 -5.84
N ASP A 282 -18.54 9.94 -5.00
CA ASP A 282 -18.03 10.53 -3.75
C ASP A 282 -17.14 11.75 -4.07
N SER A 283 -17.26 12.82 -3.28
CA SER A 283 -16.46 14.03 -3.47
C SER A 283 -15.01 13.83 -3.00
N ASP A 284 -14.78 12.90 -2.06
CA ASP A 284 -13.45 12.58 -1.55
C ASP A 284 -12.71 11.63 -2.50
N ALA A 285 -11.65 12.12 -3.13
CA ALA A 285 -10.88 11.37 -4.12
C ALA A 285 -10.30 10.06 -3.55
N PHE A 286 -9.89 10.07 -2.28
CA PHE A 286 -9.41 8.87 -1.60
C PHE A 286 -10.54 7.84 -1.47
N ASN A 287 -11.73 8.21 -1.01
CA ASN A 287 -12.84 7.28 -0.85
C ASN A 287 -13.47 6.82 -2.18
N ARG A 288 -13.42 7.63 -3.25
CA ARG A 288 -13.72 7.14 -4.60
C ARG A 288 -12.80 5.97 -4.98
N TRP A 289 -11.50 6.13 -4.75
CA TRP A 289 -10.52 5.08 -4.96
C TRP A 289 -10.76 3.90 -4.01
N ASP A 290 -10.96 4.14 -2.72
CA ASP A 290 -11.13 3.07 -1.74
C ASP A 290 -12.40 2.23 -1.99
N ALA A 291 -13.52 2.87 -2.36
CA ALA A 291 -14.74 2.19 -2.78
C ALA A 291 -14.50 1.28 -3.99
N LYS A 292 -13.71 1.76 -4.95
CA LYS A 292 -13.28 0.95 -6.11
C LYS A 292 -12.40 -0.21 -5.66
N GLN A 293 -11.44 0.01 -4.77
CA GLN A 293 -10.53 -1.05 -4.31
C GLN A 293 -11.28 -2.12 -3.53
N ASP A 294 -12.23 -1.75 -2.66
CA ASP A 294 -13.07 -2.73 -1.96
C ASP A 294 -13.98 -3.50 -2.91
N TYR A 295 -14.59 -2.83 -3.91
CA TYR A 295 -15.40 -3.54 -4.90
C TYR A 295 -14.56 -4.54 -5.70
N ALA A 296 -13.45 -4.08 -6.28
CA ALA A 296 -12.53 -4.95 -7.02
C ALA A 296 -12.01 -6.11 -6.15
N SER A 297 -11.70 -5.85 -4.87
CA SER A 297 -11.26 -6.90 -3.94
C SER A 297 -12.33 -7.97 -3.74
N ASN A 298 -13.59 -7.58 -3.52
CA ASN A 298 -14.68 -8.54 -3.35
C ASN A 298 -14.91 -9.38 -4.62
N VAL A 299 -14.82 -8.77 -5.80
CA VAL A 299 -14.93 -9.49 -7.08
C VAL A 299 -13.78 -10.50 -7.25
N ILE A 300 -12.54 -10.07 -7.02
CA ILE A 300 -11.36 -10.93 -7.18
C ILE A 300 -11.34 -12.07 -6.16
N LEU A 301 -11.66 -11.79 -4.90
CA LEU A 301 -11.67 -12.81 -3.85
C LEU A 301 -12.78 -13.84 -4.08
N ARG A 302 -13.96 -13.41 -4.55
CA ARG A 302 -15.04 -14.33 -4.96
C ARG A 302 -14.59 -15.22 -6.14
N ALA A 303 -13.95 -14.63 -7.14
CA ALA A 303 -13.42 -15.37 -8.28
C ALA A 303 -12.32 -16.36 -7.86
N ALA A 304 -11.42 -15.98 -6.95
CA ALA A 304 -10.39 -16.87 -6.41
C ALA A 304 -11.01 -18.06 -5.65
N ALA A 305 -12.04 -17.81 -4.83
CA ALA A 305 -12.77 -18.86 -4.13
C ALA A 305 -13.48 -19.82 -5.11
N ALA A 306 -14.13 -19.30 -6.15
CA ALA A 306 -14.77 -20.11 -7.19
C ALA A 306 -13.75 -20.99 -7.93
N LEU A 307 -12.58 -20.43 -8.26
CA LEU A 307 -11.47 -21.15 -8.89
C LEU A 307 -10.91 -22.28 -8.02
N LEU A 308 -10.87 -22.10 -6.70
CA LEU A 308 -10.45 -23.14 -5.74
C LEU A 308 -11.53 -24.23 -5.58
N ALA A 309 -12.81 -23.85 -5.72
CA ALA A 309 -13.94 -24.78 -5.68
C ALA A 309 -14.25 -25.44 -7.03
N GLU A 310 -13.42 -25.22 -8.05
CA GLU A 310 -13.64 -25.68 -9.44
C GLU A 310 -14.99 -25.26 -10.02
N GLN A 311 -15.50 -24.11 -9.60
CA GLN A 311 -16.75 -23.52 -10.06
C GLN A 311 -16.50 -22.48 -11.16
N PRO A 312 -17.46 -22.29 -12.09
CA PRO A 312 -17.35 -21.23 -13.07
C PRO A 312 -17.36 -19.86 -12.38
N ASP A 313 -16.39 -19.01 -12.74
CA ASP A 313 -16.37 -17.62 -12.31
C ASP A 313 -17.28 -16.80 -13.24
N ALA A 314 -18.42 -16.34 -12.71
CA ALA A 314 -19.25 -15.36 -13.38
C ALA A 314 -18.68 -13.95 -13.11
N HIS A 315 -18.26 -13.27 -14.18
CA HIS A 315 -17.82 -11.88 -14.10
C HIS A 315 -18.93 -11.00 -13.51
N ASP A 316 -18.53 -10.03 -12.70
CA ASP A 316 -19.46 -9.08 -12.08
C ASP A 316 -19.83 -7.97 -13.09
N GLU A 317 -20.98 -8.10 -13.75
CA GLU A 317 -21.42 -7.20 -14.82
C GLU A 317 -21.58 -5.73 -14.38
N ASP A 318 -22.01 -5.52 -13.14
CA ASP A 318 -22.12 -4.18 -12.54
C ASP A 318 -20.73 -3.56 -12.35
N PHE A 319 -19.74 -4.35 -11.90
CA PHE A 319 -18.34 -3.90 -11.78
C PHE A 319 -17.74 -3.57 -13.15
N LEU A 320 -17.93 -4.44 -14.15
CA LEU A 320 -17.44 -4.19 -15.51
C LEU A 320 -18.05 -2.90 -16.08
N SER A 321 -19.34 -2.66 -15.85
CA SER A 321 -20.01 -1.43 -16.28
C SER A 321 -19.44 -0.19 -15.58
N ALA A 322 -19.15 -0.27 -14.27
CA ALA A 322 -18.50 0.81 -13.52
C ALA A 322 -17.08 1.12 -14.02
N MET A 323 -16.28 0.08 -14.33
CA MET A 323 -14.97 0.24 -14.95
C MET A 323 -15.07 0.91 -16.33
N GLY A 324 -16.05 0.51 -17.15
CA GLY A 324 -16.34 1.14 -18.44
C GLY A 324 -16.64 2.62 -18.32
N ALA A 325 -17.42 3.02 -17.30
CA ALA A 325 -17.72 4.43 -17.03
C ALA A 325 -16.44 5.23 -16.71
N VAL A 326 -15.52 4.69 -15.90
CA VAL A 326 -14.23 5.35 -15.63
C VAL A 326 -13.36 5.43 -16.88
N ILE A 327 -13.30 4.38 -17.70
CA ILE A 327 -12.56 4.38 -18.98
C ILE A 327 -13.10 5.49 -19.90
N ALA A 328 -14.42 5.66 -19.98
CA ALA A 328 -15.05 6.67 -20.83
C ALA A 328 -15.01 8.11 -20.28
N ASP A 329 -14.78 8.29 -18.97
CA ASP A 329 -14.80 9.62 -18.34
C ASP A 329 -13.55 10.43 -18.72
N GLY A 330 -13.72 11.38 -19.63
CA GLY A 330 -12.67 12.29 -20.09
C GLY A 330 -12.42 13.49 -19.18
N ALA A 331 -13.23 13.69 -18.13
CA ALA A 331 -13.10 14.81 -17.20
C ALA A 331 -12.15 14.50 -16.02
N LEU A 332 -11.84 13.22 -15.78
CA LEU A 332 -10.91 12.83 -14.74
C LEU A 332 -9.48 13.22 -15.09
N ASP A 333 -8.78 13.79 -14.11
CA ASP A 333 -7.34 13.96 -14.15
C ASP A 333 -6.64 12.62 -14.50
N PRO A 334 -5.67 12.59 -15.44
CA PRO A 334 -5.02 11.35 -15.85
C PRO A 334 -4.34 10.57 -14.73
N ALA A 335 -3.70 11.23 -13.76
CA ALA A 335 -3.05 10.54 -12.65
C ALA A 335 -4.09 9.85 -11.75
N PHE A 336 -5.16 10.57 -11.42
CA PHE A 336 -6.26 10.00 -10.63
C PHE A 336 -6.98 8.87 -11.39
N LYS A 337 -7.24 9.03 -12.69
CA LYS A 337 -7.86 8.00 -13.52
C LYS A 337 -6.99 6.73 -13.60
N ALA A 338 -5.67 6.86 -13.68
CA ALA A 338 -4.77 5.71 -13.69
C ALA A 338 -4.88 4.90 -12.39
N VAL A 339 -4.91 5.59 -11.25
CA VAL A 339 -5.03 4.97 -9.93
C VAL A 339 -6.43 4.36 -9.71
N LEU A 340 -7.50 5.03 -10.19
CA LEU A 340 -8.84 4.45 -10.20
C LEU A 340 -8.95 3.20 -11.06
N LEU A 341 -8.23 3.10 -12.17
CA LEU A 341 -8.24 1.90 -13.01
C LEU A 341 -7.39 0.76 -12.42
N ALA A 342 -6.27 1.05 -11.74
CA ALA A 342 -5.33 0.05 -11.22
C ALA A 342 -5.94 -0.93 -10.20
N LEU A 343 -6.16 -2.21 -10.55
CA LEU A 343 -6.73 -3.20 -9.62
C LEU A 343 -5.84 -3.42 -8.38
N PRO A 344 -6.44 -3.75 -7.21
CA PRO A 344 -5.70 -4.00 -5.97
C PRO A 344 -4.54 -4.98 -6.15
N GLY A 345 -3.44 -4.73 -5.43
CA GLY A 345 -2.28 -5.62 -5.43
C GLY A 345 -2.58 -6.97 -4.79
N GLU A 346 -1.90 -8.03 -5.26
CA GLU A 346 -2.08 -9.39 -4.75
C GLU A 346 -1.74 -9.50 -3.28
N ASP A 347 -0.74 -8.74 -2.81
CA ASP A 347 -0.36 -8.71 -1.40
C ASP A 347 -1.48 -8.23 -0.47
N TYR A 348 -2.18 -7.15 -0.86
CA TYR A 348 -3.32 -6.63 -0.13
C TYR A 348 -4.49 -7.62 -0.16
N LEU A 349 -4.78 -8.20 -1.32
CA LEU A 349 -5.84 -9.19 -1.47
C LEU A 349 -5.58 -10.46 -0.64
N ALA A 350 -4.35 -10.96 -0.64
CA ALA A 350 -3.94 -12.13 0.16
C ALA A 350 -4.16 -11.89 1.66
N SER A 351 -3.91 -10.67 2.15
CA SER A 351 -4.16 -10.32 3.55
C SER A 351 -5.64 -10.44 3.97
N ARG A 352 -6.57 -10.41 3.01
CA ARG A 352 -8.01 -10.55 3.23
C ARG A 352 -8.52 -11.99 3.09
N MET A 353 -7.65 -12.95 2.73
CA MET A 353 -7.98 -14.38 2.68
C MET A 353 -7.73 -15.02 4.04
N ASP A 354 -8.56 -15.98 4.45
CA ASP A 354 -8.27 -16.77 5.65
C ASP A 354 -7.07 -17.71 5.43
N VAL A 355 -7.01 -18.32 4.25
CA VAL A 355 -5.89 -19.14 3.77
C VAL A 355 -5.42 -18.57 2.44
N GLU A 356 -4.18 -18.09 2.39
CA GLU A 356 -3.55 -17.51 1.20
C GLU A 356 -3.29 -18.60 0.15
N ASP A 357 -3.80 -18.39 -1.07
CA ASP A 357 -3.45 -19.17 -2.26
C ASP A 357 -3.01 -18.24 -3.40
N PRO A 358 -1.69 -18.00 -3.55
CA PRO A 358 -1.18 -17.06 -4.55
C PRO A 358 -1.53 -17.43 -6.00
N PRO A 359 -1.44 -18.70 -6.45
CA PRO A 359 -1.84 -19.05 -7.81
C PRO A 359 -3.31 -18.77 -8.13
N ALA A 360 -4.25 -19.13 -7.25
CA ALA A 360 -5.67 -18.87 -7.46
C ALA A 360 -5.95 -17.36 -7.49
N LEU A 361 -5.33 -16.61 -6.58
CA LEU A 361 -5.47 -15.16 -6.51
C LEU A 361 -4.91 -14.45 -7.76
N HIS A 362 -3.71 -14.83 -8.20
CA HIS A 362 -3.08 -14.30 -9.41
C HIS A 362 -3.99 -14.54 -10.64
N ARG A 363 -4.49 -15.78 -10.79
CA ARG A 363 -5.39 -16.16 -11.87
C ARG A 363 -6.71 -15.38 -11.84
N ALA A 364 -7.34 -15.25 -10.67
CA ALA A 364 -8.57 -14.48 -10.50
C ALA A 364 -8.39 -13.00 -10.90
N ARG A 365 -7.32 -12.37 -10.41
CA ARG A 365 -6.99 -10.98 -10.73
C ARG A 365 -6.72 -10.80 -12.23
N ARG A 366 -5.94 -11.70 -12.83
CA ARG A 366 -5.61 -11.67 -14.27
C ARG A 366 -6.85 -11.87 -15.14
N ASN A 367 -7.74 -12.78 -14.76
CA ASN A 367 -9.01 -13.01 -15.45
C ASN A 367 -9.90 -11.77 -15.42
N LEU A 368 -10.00 -11.07 -14.29
CA LEU A 368 -10.76 -9.82 -14.21
C LEU A 368 -10.16 -8.73 -15.10
N GLN A 369 -8.82 -8.59 -15.14
CA GLN A 369 -8.17 -7.68 -16.09
C GLN A 369 -8.53 -8.01 -17.53
N ARG A 370 -8.46 -9.28 -17.91
CA ARG A 370 -8.81 -9.76 -19.24
C ARG A 370 -10.28 -9.55 -19.58
N ALA A 371 -11.19 -9.72 -18.61
CA ALA A 371 -12.61 -9.46 -18.81
C ALA A 371 -12.90 -7.98 -19.12
N VAL A 372 -12.26 -7.06 -18.39
CA VAL A 372 -12.31 -5.61 -18.70
C VAL A 372 -11.74 -5.34 -20.10
N ALA A 373 -10.58 -5.91 -20.41
CA ALA A 373 -9.93 -5.72 -21.70
C ALA A 373 -10.77 -6.23 -22.88
N ASN A 374 -11.36 -7.42 -22.77
CA ASN A 374 -12.22 -8.00 -23.80
C ASN A 374 -13.47 -7.13 -24.05
N ARG A 375 -14.09 -6.61 -22.99
CA ARG A 375 -15.33 -5.81 -23.10
C ARG A 375 -15.09 -4.41 -23.65
N PHE A 376 -13.97 -3.79 -23.28
CA PHE A 376 -13.68 -2.39 -23.59
C PHE A 376 -12.43 -2.22 -24.46
N GLU A 377 -12.11 -3.22 -25.30
CA GLU A 377 -10.88 -3.22 -26.09
C GLU A 377 -10.75 -1.94 -26.94
N SER A 378 -11.82 -1.56 -27.65
CA SER A 378 -11.81 -0.34 -28.49
C SER A 378 -11.54 0.90 -27.65
N GLN A 379 -12.27 1.08 -26.55
CA GLN A 379 -12.15 2.26 -25.69
C GLN A 379 -10.77 2.33 -25.03
N LEU A 380 -10.20 1.19 -24.63
CA LEU A 380 -8.84 1.13 -24.09
C LEU A 380 -7.78 1.45 -25.14
N ARG A 381 -7.99 1.01 -26.40
CA ARG A 381 -7.12 1.38 -27.53
C ARG A 381 -7.20 2.87 -27.84
N ASP A 382 -8.40 3.43 -27.85
CA ASP A 382 -8.60 4.87 -28.08
C ASP A 382 -7.96 5.70 -26.96
N LEU A 383 -8.16 5.28 -25.70
CA LEU A 383 -7.50 5.89 -24.55
C LEU A 383 -5.97 5.82 -24.67
N TYR A 384 -5.41 4.64 -24.96
CA TYR A 384 -3.97 4.47 -25.17
C TYR A 384 -3.45 5.38 -26.29
N ASN A 385 -4.13 5.43 -27.44
CA ASN A 385 -3.72 6.22 -28.60
C ASN A 385 -3.82 7.73 -28.33
N SER A 386 -4.86 8.20 -27.64
CA SER A 386 -5.02 9.63 -27.27
C SER A 386 -3.93 10.14 -26.33
N LEU A 387 -3.26 9.23 -25.60
CA LEU A 387 -2.15 9.54 -24.70
C LEU A 387 -0.77 9.38 -25.36
N ARG A 388 -0.73 8.95 -26.63
CA ARG A 388 0.48 8.98 -27.48
C ARG A 388 0.56 10.34 -28.16
N ASP A 389 0.82 11.38 -27.39
CA ASP A 389 1.28 12.63 -27.98
C ASP A 389 2.81 12.57 -28.21
N ASN A 390 3.28 13.28 -29.24
CA ASN A 390 4.71 13.41 -29.57
C ASN A 390 5.36 14.55 -28.77
N SER A 391 4.79 14.93 -27.62
CA SER A 391 5.37 16.01 -26.82
C SER A 391 6.70 15.54 -26.23
N PRO A 392 7.70 16.44 -26.09
CA PRO A 392 8.94 16.10 -25.42
C PRO A 392 8.68 15.56 -23.99
N TYR A 393 9.45 14.57 -23.57
CA TYR A 393 9.38 14.04 -22.22
C TYR A 393 9.57 15.15 -21.17
N GLN A 394 8.60 15.25 -20.24
CA GLN A 394 8.70 16.07 -19.05
C GLN A 394 8.48 15.22 -17.77
N PRO A 395 9.33 15.37 -16.74
CA PRO A 395 9.16 14.71 -15.45
C PRO A 395 8.25 15.52 -14.51
N ASP A 396 7.27 16.24 -15.04
CA ASP A 396 6.26 17.00 -14.28
C ASP A 396 5.05 16.11 -13.88
N ALA A 397 4.17 16.65 -13.03
CA ALA A 397 3.01 15.91 -12.51
C ALA A 397 2.06 15.48 -13.64
N ASP A 398 1.75 16.37 -14.57
CA ASP A 398 0.83 16.11 -15.70
C ASP A 398 1.37 15.04 -16.64
N GLY A 399 2.64 15.16 -17.06
CA GLY A 399 3.30 14.17 -17.90
C GLY A 399 3.41 12.81 -17.21
N MET A 400 3.66 12.78 -15.90
CA MET A 400 3.62 11.55 -15.11
C MET A 400 2.23 10.91 -15.11
N GLY A 401 1.17 11.68 -14.86
CA GLY A 401 -0.22 11.19 -14.88
C GLY A 401 -0.61 10.59 -16.22
N ARG A 402 -0.30 11.27 -17.33
CA ARG A 402 -0.56 10.79 -18.69
C ARG A 402 0.16 9.47 -18.98
N ARG A 403 1.44 9.36 -18.62
CA ARG A 403 2.22 8.11 -18.81
C ARG A 403 1.69 6.97 -17.95
N SER A 404 1.31 7.23 -16.70
CA SER A 404 0.69 6.23 -15.82
C SER A 404 -0.62 5.70 -16.40
N LEU A 405 -1.47 6.58 -16.93
CA LEU A 405 -2.73 6.18 -17.56
C LEU A 405 -2.50 5.40 -18.87
N LYS A 406 -1.51 5.83 -19.68
CA LYS A 406 -1.11 5.13 -20.91
C LYS A 406 -0.62 3.72 -20.61
N ALA A 407 0.25 3.56 -19.61
CA ALA A 407 0.75 2.28 -19.15
C ALA A 407 -0.37 1.38 -18.59
N CYS A 408 -1.33 1.98 -17.86
CA CYS A 408 -2.51 1.26 -17.35
C CYS A 408 -3.35 0.69 -18.50
N ALA A 409 -3.69 1.51 -19.50
CA ALA A 409 -4.45 1.08 -20.67
C ALA A 409 -3.71 -0.02 -21.46
N LEU A 410 -2.41 0.16 -21.69
CA LEU A 410 -1.56 -0.84 -22.34
C LEU A 410 -1.51 -2.16 -21.54
N GLY A 411 -1.47 -2.08 -20.22
CA GLY A 411 -1.48 -3.24 -19.33
C GLY A 411 -2.76 -4.07 -19.42
N TYR A 412 -3.93 -3.43 -19.53
CA TYR A 412 -5.18 -4.14 -19.84
C TYR A 412 -5.12 -4.82 -21.21
N LEU A 413 -4.72 -4.09 -22.25
CA LEU A 413 -4.64 -4.64 -23.61
C LEU A 413 -3.66 -5.81 -23.71
N ALA A 414 -2.55 -5.77 -22.96
CA ALA A 414 -1.58 -6.86 -22.90
C ALA A 414 -2.16 -8.16 -22.30
N THR A 415 -3.27 -8.10 -21.55
CA THR A 415 -3.94 -9.28 -20.99
C THR A 415 -4.67 -10.12 -22.02
N LEU A 416 -4.96 -9.54 -23.20
CA LEU A 416 -5.63 -10.23 -24.30
C LEU A 416 -4.75 -11.34 -24.90
N GLU A 417 -3.42 -11.18 -24.83
CA GLU A 417 -2.42 -12.17 -25.29
C GLU A 417 -2.61 -12.60 -26.77
N THR A 418 -3.27 -11.76 -27.57
CA THR A 418 -3.37 -11.90 -29.02
C THR A 418 -2.10 -11.40 -29.70
N GLU A 419 -1.85 -11.85 -30.93
CA GLU A 419 -0.74 -11.33 -31.75
C GLU A 419 -0.81 -9.80 -31.89
N SER A 420 -2.01 -9.25 -32.09
CA SER A 420 -2.25 -7.81 -32.17
C SER A 420 -1.87 -7.07 -30.89
N SER A 421 -2.29 -7.57 -29.72
CA SER A 421 -1.92 -6.96 -28.43
C SER A 421 -0.43 -7.07 -28.14
N THR A 422 0.20 -8.21 -28.46
CA THR A 422 1.64 -8.41 -28.27
C THR A 422 2.46 -7.45 -29.14
N ARG A 423 2.07 -7.27 -30.41
CA ARG A 423 2.68 -6.28 -31.31
C ARG A 423 2.50 -4.85 -30.78
N LEU A 424 1.35 -4.52 -30.19
CA LEU A 424 1.12 -3.20 -29.59
C LEU A 424 2.11 -2.91 -28.45
N VAL A 425 2.30 -3.87 -27.53
CA VAL A 425 3.26 -3.72 -26.42
C VAL A 425 4.70 -3.64 -26.93
N LYS A 426 5.06 -4.48 -27.92
CA LYS A 426 6.40 -4.43 -28.53
C LYS A 426 6.67 -3.10 -29.21
N ASN A 427 5.71 -2.57 -29.97
CA ASN A 427 5.83 -1.24 -30.57
C ASN A 427 5.96 -0.14 -29.50
N ALA A 428 5.25 -0.25 -28.39
CA ALA A 428 5.39 0.69 -27.27
C ALA A 428 6.82 0.64 -26.67
N PHE A 429 7.42 -0.54 -26.55
CA PHE A 429 8.81 -0.70 -26.11
C PHE A 429 9.81 -0.09 -27.10
N ASP A 430 9.65 -0.39 -28.39
CA ASP A 430 10.58 0.06 -29.44
C ASP A 430 10.53 1.58 -29.65
N GLN A 431 9.35 2.19 -29.53
CA GLN A 431 9.12 3.62 -29.74
C GLN A 431 9.31 4.46 -28.49
N ALA A 432 9.45 3.86 -27.31
CA ALA A 432 9.62 4.61 -26.07
C ALA A 432 10.91 5.44 -26.11
N ASP A 433 10.78 6.75 -25.97
CA ASP A 433 11.87 7.72 -25.91
C ASP A 433 12.37 8.00 -24.48
N ASN A 434 11.70 7.42 -23.48
CA ASN A 434 12.00 7.59 -22.07
C ASN A 434 11.92 6.25 -21.33
N MET A 435 12.63 6.16 -20.20
CA MET A 435 12.71 4.94 -19.41
C MET A 435 11.38 4.54 -18.75
N THR A 436 10.46 5.48 -18.49
CA THR A 436 9.16 5.15 -17.86
C THR A 436 8.31 4.31 -18.79
N ASP A 437 8.12 4.76 -20.03
CA ASP A 437 7.35 4.02 -21.03
C ASP A 437 8.05 2.72 -21.44
N ARG A 438 9.38 2.77 -21.59
CA ARG A 438 10.16 1.59 -21.97
C ARG A 438 10.09 0.49 -20.91
N MET A 439 10.21 0.85 -19.62
CA MET A 439 10.08 -0.11 -18.52
C MET A 439 8.67 -0.65 -18.38
N ALA A 440 7.64 0.17 -18.59
CA ALA A 440 6.25 -0.29 -18.58
C ALA A 440 6.03 -1.38 -19.64
N ALA A 441 6.46 -1.13 -20.87
CA ALA A 441 6.35 -2.10 -21.96
C ALA A 441 7.24 -3.34 -21.74
N LEU A 442 8.47 -3.18 -21.25
CA LEU A 442 9.37 -4.31 -20.93
C LEU A 442 8.77 -5.23 -19.86
N THR A 443 8.20 -4.65 -18.81
CA THR A 443 7.55 -5.41 -17.72
C THR A 443 6.36 -6.22 -18.24
N LEU A 444 5.57 -5.65 -19.15
CA LEU A 444 4.47 -6.36 -19.80
C LEU A 444 5.00 -7.49 -20.69
N LEU A 445 6.01 -7.23 -21.54
CA LEU A 445 6.63 -8.24 -22.41
C LEU A 445 7.25 -9.39 -21.63
N ALA A 446 7.88 -9.11 -20.47
CA ALA A 446 8.46 -10.14 -19.60
C ALA A 446 7.43 -11.16 -19.08
N ASN A 447 6.14 -10.78 -19.07
CA ASN A 447 5.01 -11.61 -18.66
C ASN A 447 4.23 -12.22 -19.85
N LEU A 448 4.70 -12.05 -21.10
CA LEU A 448 4.10 -12.65 -22.29
C LEU A 448 4.94 -13.84 -22.77
N ALA A 449 4.31 -15.00 -22.95
CA ALA A 449 4.95 -16.18 -23.53
C ALA A 449 5.07 -16.07 -25.06
N ALA A 450 5.82 -15.08 -25.55
CA ALA A 450 5.97 -14.77 -26.96
C ALA A 450 7.43 -14.43 -27.33
N PRO A 451 7.88 -14.64 -28.58
CA PRO A 451 9.24 -14.31 -29.02
C PRO A 451 9.65 -12.85 -28.76
N ALA A 452 8.69 -11.93 -28.77
CA ALA A 452 8.90 -10.51 -28.47
C ALA A 452 9.48 -10.26 -27.07
N ARG A 453 9.26 -11.18 -26.12
CA ARG A 453 9.85 -11.13 -24.76
C ARG A 453 11.36 -11.20 -24.80
N GLU A 454 11.89 -12.24 -25.43
CA GLU A 454 13.34 -12.49 -25.48
C GLU A 454 14.05 -11.39 -26.27
N ASP A 455 13.47 -10.94 -27.39
CA ASP A 455 14.00 -9.82 -28.17
C ASP A 455 14.07 -8.51 -27.34
N ALA A 456 13.01 -8.19 -26.60
CA ALA A 456 12.99 -6.98 -25.78
C ALA A 456 13.95 -7.05 -24.59
N LEU A 457 14.03 -8.19 -23.89
CA LEU A 457 14.99 -8.40 -22.80
C LEU A 457 16.44 -8.31 -23.30
N ALA A 458 16.76 -8.93 -24.43
CA ALA A 458 18.10 -8.87 -25.02
C ALA A 458 18.44 -7.45 -25.51
N THR A 459 17.50 -6.79 -26.18
CA THR A 459 17.68 -5.41 -26.66
C THR A 459 17.86 -4.43 -25.51
N PHE A 460 17.08 -4.54 -24.45
CA PHE A 460 17.21 -3.68 -23.28
C PHE A 460 18.59 -3.86 -22.63
N TYR A 461 19.01 -5.10 -22.37
CA TYR A 461 20.31 -5.35 -21.75
C TYR A 461 21.46 -4.84 -22.61
N ARG A 462 21.49 -5.19 -23.91
CA ARG A 462 22.53 -4.72 -24.84
C ARG A 462 22.65 -3.19 -24.87
N THR A 463 21.52 -2.49 -24.75
CA THR A 463 21.48 -1.02 -24.78
C THR A 463 22.00 -0.40 -23.48
N TYR A 464 21.72 -1.01 -22.32
CA TYR A 464 21.91 -0.37 -21.01
C TYR A 464 22.84 -1.13 -20.06
N GLN A 465 23.53 -2.17 -20.51
CA GLN A 465 24.37 -3.04 -19.67
C GLN A 465 25.47 -2.30 -18.90
N ASP A 466 25.97 -1.18 -19.44
CA ASP A 466 27.03 -0.37 -18.82
C ASP A 466 26.51 0.54 -17.68
N ASP A 467 25.19 0.73 -17.58
CA ASP A 467 24.56 1.41 -16.45
C ASP A 467 24.09 0.38 -15.42
N HIS A 468 24.79 0.30 -14.29
CA HIS A 468 24.49 -0.67 -13.24
C HIS A 468 23.09 -0.52 -12.62
N LEU A 469 22.54 0.70 -12.52
CA LEU A 469 21.21 0.92 -11.96
C LEU A 469 20.14 0.46 -12.94
N VAL A 470 20.33 0.70 -14.23
CA VAL A 470 19.42 0.22 -15.28
C VAL A 470 19.53 -1.29 -15.46
N ALA A 471 20.73 -1.86 -15.36
CA ALA A 471 20.93 -3.32 -15.34
C ALA A 471 20.18 -3.99 -14.17
N ASN A 472 20.12 -3.36 -13.00
CA ASN A 472 19.30 -3.85 -11.89
C ASN A 472 17.80 -3.89 -12.22
N LYS A 473 17.28 -2.92 -12.98
CA LYS A 473 15.88 -2.94 -13.44
C LYS A 473 15.63 -4.12 -14.38
N TRP A 474 16.56 -4.41 -15.28
CA TRP A 474 16.50 -5.57 -16.17
C TRP A 474 16.52 -6.91 -15.42
N LEU A 475 17.35 -7.02 -14.38
CA LEU A 475 17.38 -8.18 -13.48
C LEU A 475 16.01 -8.35 -12.77
N ALA A 476 15.48 -7.26 -12.20
CA ALA A 476 14.23 -7.27 -11.47
C ALA A 476 13.01 -7.63 -12.32
N VAL A 477 12.93 -7.11 -13.55
CA VAL A 477 11.83 -7.44 -14.48
C VAL A 477 11.74 -8.94 -14.74
N GLN A 478 12.88 -9.61 -14.89
CA GLN A 478 12.91 -11.05 -15.13
C GLN A 478 12.61 -11.85 -13.86
N ALA A 479 13.17 -11.47 -12.71
CA ALA A 479 12.91 -12.14 -11.44
C ALA A 479 11.45 -12.01 -10.98
N GLY A 480 10.80 -10.90 -11.33
CA GLY A 480 9.39 -10.61 -11.04
C GLY A 480 8.39 -11.15 -12.06
N ALA A 481 8.82 -11.80 -13.14
CA ALA A 481 7.90 -12.31 -14.15
C ALA A 481 7.02 -13.46 -13.60
N ALA A 482 5.71 -13.36 -13.79
CA ALA A 482 4.74 -14.36 -13.31
C ALA A 482 4.68 -15.62 -14.18
N LEU A 483 5.46 -15.71 -15.27
CA LEU A 483 5.48 -16.88 -16.13
C LEU A 483 5.93 -18.14 -15.35
N PRO A 484 5.38 -19.32 -15.66
CA PRO A 484 5.79 -20.57 -15.03
C PRO A 484 7.30 -20.83 -15.16
N GLY A 485 7.92 -21.35 -14.10
CA GLY A 485 9.34 -21.73 -14.11
C GLY A 485 10.32 -20.57 -13.89
N THR A 486 9.85 -19.42 -13.41
CA THR A 486 10.70 -18.22 -13.23
C THR A 486 11.86 -18.44 -12.24
N LEU A 487 11.76 -19.38 -11.30
CA LEU A 487 12.90 -19.73 -10.43
C LEU A 487 14.15 -20.17 -11.23
N ALA A 488 13.98 -20.92 -12.32
CA ALA A 488 15.11 -21.30 -13.18
C ALA A 488 15.74 -20.08 -13.87
N THR A 489 14.91 -19.07 -14.22
CA THR A 489 15.41 -17.79 -14.71
C THR A 489 16.20 -17.06 -13.64
N VAL A 490 15.70 -16.99 -12.41
CA VAL A 490 16.38 -16.37 -11.26
C VAL A 490 17.75 -17.00 -11.00
N GLN A 491 17.82 -18.34 -10.99
CA GLN A 491 19.08 -19.06 -10.83
C GLN A 491 20.08 -18.75 -11.96
N ARG A 492 19.62 -18.64 -13.20
CA ARG A 492 20.46 -18.22 -14.33
C ARG A 492 20.93 -16.77 -14.20
N LEU A 493 20.09 -15.85 -13.71
CA LEU A 493 20.47 -14.46 -13.48
C LEU A 493 21.56 -14.32 -12.41
N MET A 494 21.58 -15.20 -11.41
CA MET A 494 22.63 -15.20 -10.40
C MET A 494 24.02 -15.59 -10.94
N LEU A 495 24.07 -16.24 -12.10
CA LEU A 495 25.31 -16.58 -12.81
C LEU A 495 25.70 -15.53 -13.86
N HIS A 496 24.86 -14.52 -14.06
CA HIS A 496 25.05 -13.53 -15.10
C HIS A 496 26.10 -12.47 -14.68
N PRO A 497 26.93 -11.94 -15.60
CA PRO A 497 27.94 -10.93 -15.27
C PRO A 497 27.38 -9.65 -14.64
N ALA A 498 26.11 -9.33 -14.91
CA ALA A 498 25.42 -8.20 -14.29
C ALA A 498 25.10 -8.43 -12.80
N PHE A 499 25.13 -9.66 -12.28
CA PHE A 499 24.81 -9.99 -10.89
C PHE A 499 26.07 -10.16 -10.03
N ASP A 500 25.97 -9.74 -8.77
CA ASP A 500 27.00 -9.96 -7.74
C ASP A 500 26.29 -10.09 -6.38
N LEU A 501 26.50 -11.22 -5.71
CA LEU A 501 25.90 -11.55 -4.43
C LEU A 501 26.38 -10.60 -3.31
N LYS A 502 27.54 -9.97 -3.46
CA LYS A 502 28.07 -9.00 -2.49
C LYS A 502 27.46 -7.61 -2.61
N ASN A 503 26.71 -7.33 -3.68
CA ASN A 503 26.07 -6.04 -3.91
C ASN A 503 24.59 -6.08 -3.46
N PRO A 504 24.19 -5.35 -2.41
CA PRO A 504 22.83 -5.39 -1.88
C PRO A 504 21.74 -4.99 -2.89
N ASN A 505 22.04 -4.08 -3.82
CA ASN A 505 21.09 -3.66 -4.84
C ASN A 505 20.82 -4.78 -5.86
N LYS A 506 21.85 -5.56 -6.21
CA LYS A 506 21.72 -6.72 -7.11
C LYS A 506 21.00 -7.88 -6.43
N VAL A 507 21.34 -8.16 -5.17
CA VAL A 507 20.62 -9.13 -4.32
C VAL A 507 19.13 -8.78 -4.26
N ARG A 508 18.80 -7.51 -3.99
CA ARG A 508 17.41 -7.03 -3.95
C ARG A 508 16.73 -7.20 -5.31
N ALA A 509 17.40 -6.83 -6.40
CA ALA A 509 16.84 -6.90 -7.75
C ALA A 509 16.58 -8.34 -8.23
N VAL A 510 17.30 -9.34 -7.75
CA VAL A 510 17.10 -10.74 -8.18
C VAL A 510 16.37 -11.55 -7.11
N ILE A 511 17.02 -11.76 -5.97
CA ILE A 511 16.55 -12.65 -4.90
C ILE A 511 15.37 -12.00 -4.18
N GLY A 512 15.51 -10.72 -3.82
CA GLY A 512 14.46 -9.95 -3.14
C GLY A 512 13.19 -9.82 -4.00
N THR A 513 13.34 -9.47 -5.27
CA THR A 513 12.21 -9.36 -6.21
C THR A 513 11.51 -10.70 -6.42
N PHE A 514 12.23 -11.81 -6.58
CA PHE A 514 11.60 -13.12 -6.69
C PHE A 514 10.78 -13.47 -5.45
N ALA A 515 11.34 -13.27 -4.25
CA ALA A 515 10.69 -13.65 -3.00
C ALA A 515 9.50 -12.75 -2.61
N ASN A 516 9.53 -11.45 -2.96
CA ASN A 516 8.51 -10.49 -2.54
C ASN A 516 7.51 -10.12 -3.65
N ALA A 517 7.92 -10.12 -4.92
CA ALA A 517 7.11 -9.61 -6.04
C ALA A 517 6.67 -10.70 -7.02
N ASN A 518 7.01 -11.97 -6.77
CA ASN A 518 6.60 -13.10 -7.61
C ASN A 518 5.95 -14.21 -6.77
N PRO A 519 4.83 -13.92 -6.08
CA PRO A 519 4.24 -14.87 -5.13
C PRO A 519 3.75 -16.15 -5.81
N VAL A 520 3.32 -16.10 -7.08
CA VAL A 520 2.85 -17.27 -7.83
C VAL A 520 3.97 -18.31 -8.06
N ASN A 521 5.21 -17.88 -8.29
CA ASN A 521 6.35 -18.80 -8.48
C ASN A 521 7.14 -19.04 -7.18
N PHE A 522 7.21 -18.05 -6.28
CA PHE A 522 7.89 -18.21 -4.99
C PHE A 522 7.16 -19.21 -4.10
N HIS A 523 5.82 -19.15 -4.07
CA HIS A 523 4.96 -20.08 -3.33
C HIS A 523 4.51 -21.28 -4.19
N ALA A 524 5.33 -21.70 -5.16
CA ALA A 524 5.11 -22.95 -5.88
C ALA A 524 4.96 -24.12 -4.89
N VAL A 525 4.06 -25.06 -5.21
CA VAL A 525 3.65 -26.14 -4.30
C VAL A 525 4.81 -27.08 -3.95
N ASP A 526 5.82 -27.17 -4.82
CA ASP A 526 7.03 -27.98 -4.61
C ASP A 526 8.01 -27.42 -3.55
N GLY A 527 7.76 -26.20 -3.05
CA GLY A 527 8.58 -25.52 -2.05
C GLY A 527 9.98 -25.12 -2.53
N ALA A 528 10.25 -25.15 -3.83
CA ALA A 528 11.57 -24.84 -4.38
C ALA A 528 11.98 -23.39 -4.09
N GLY A 529 11.03 -22.45 -4.12
CA GLY A 529 11.26 -21.06 -3.76
C GLY A 529 11.73 -20.87 -2.32
N TYR A 530 11.14 -21.60 -1.35
CA TYR A 530 11.52 -21.51 0.06
C TYR A 530 12.93 -22.04 0.33
N ARG A 531 13.24 -23.21 -0.25
CA ARG A 531 14.59 -23.81 -0.14
C ARG A 531 15.65 -22.91 -0.78
N PHE A 532 15.34 -22.34 -1.95
CA PHE A 532 16.20 -21.38 -2.61
C PHE A 532 16.49 -20.18 -1.72
N LEU A 533 15.45 -19.53 -1.18
CA LEU A 533 15.60 -18.34 -0.36
C LEU A 533 16.37 -18.62 0.93
N ALA A 534 16.08 -19.73 1.61
CA ALA A 534 16.81 -20.14 2.82
C ALA A 534 18.32 -20.29 2.56
N ALA A 535 18.69 -20.94 1.45
CA ALA A 535 20.10 -21.07 1.06
C ALA A 535 20.76 -19.72 0.74
N GLN A 536 20.02 -18.76 0.17
CA GLN A 536 20.55 -17.42 -0.08
C GLN A 536 20.70 -16.62 1.21
N ILE A 537 19.74 -16.69 2.13
CA ILE A 537 19.82 -16.02 3.44
C ILE A 537 21.08 -16.47 4.17
N THR A 538 21.30 -17.78 4.32
CA THR A 538 22.46 -18.30 5.05
C THR A 538 23.79 -17.98 4.36
N ALA A 539 23.81 -17.97 3.02
CA ALA A 539 25.01 -17.59 2.27
C ALA A 539 25.37 -16.10 2.43
N ILE A 540 24.37 -15.21 2.46
CA ILE A 540 24.56 -13.76 2.58
C ILE A 540 24.88 -13.36 4.03
N ASP A 541 24.27 -14.04 5.00
CA ASP A 541 24.36 -13.71 6.42
C ASP A 541 25.81 -13.59 6.91
N GLY A 542 26.69 -14.50 6.47
CA GLY A 542 28.09 -14.53 6.87
C GLY A 542 28.91 -13.29 6.48
N PHE A 543 28.44 -12.45 5.55
CA PHE A 543 29.14 -11.22 5.17
C PHE A 543 28.26 -9.97 5.11
N ASN A 544 26.93 -10.10 5.13
CA ASN A 544 25.98 -8.99 5.16
C ASN A 544 24.67 -9.36 5.89
N PRO A 545 24.71 -9.43 7.24
CA PRO A 545 23.56 -9.77 8.09
C PRO A 545 22.29 -8.96 7.80
N GLN A 546 22.42 -7.64 7.63
CA GLN A 546 21.27 -6.76 7.39
C GLN A 546 20.54 -7.08 6.08
N THR A 547 21.30 -7.41 5.02
CA THR A 547 20.70 -7.81 3.75
C THR A 547 20.03 -9.18 3.87
N ALA A 548 20.64 -10.12 4.59
CA ALA A 548 20.07 -11.43 4.84
C ALA A 548 18.78 -11.35 5.68
N ALA A 549 18.76 -10.53 6.73
CA ALA A 549 17.60 -10.33 7.60
C ALA A 549 16.38 -9.82 6.84
N ARG A 550 16.56 -8.86 5.93
CA ARG A 550 15.48 -8.35 5.04
C ARG A 550 14.88 -9.43 4.14
N LEU A 551 15.64 -10.48 3.81
CA LEU A 551 15.16 -11.61 3.00
C LEU A 551 14.37 -12.64 3.80
N VAL A 552 14.34 -12.57 5.14
CA VAL A 552 13.55 -13.50 5.99
C VAL A 552 12.05 -13.21 5.89
N ALA A 553 11.67 -11.94 5.71
CA ALA A 553 10.28 -11.46 5.78
C ALA A 553 9.25 -12.31 5.00
N PRO A 554 9.50 -12.75 3.75
CA PRO A 554 8.57 -13.61 2.99
C PRO A 554 8.24 -14.95 3.66
N LEU A 555 9.13 -15.49 4.48
CA LEU A 555 8.94 -16.78 5.17
C LEU A 555 8.14 -16.66 6.48
N THR A 556 8.09 -15.46 7.06
CA THR A 556 7.51 -15.22 8.40
C THR A 556 6.00 -15.47 8.48
N ARG A 557 5.31 -15.45 7.33
CA ARG A 557 3.84 -15.59 7.23
C ARG A 557 3.37 -17.02 6.99
N TRP A 558 4.20 -18.02 7.28
CA TRP A 558 3.94 -19.43 6.99
C TRP A 558 2.58 -19.94 7.48
N ARG A 559 2.06 -19.42 8.61
CA ARG A 559 0.74 -19.80 9.18
C ARG A 559 -0.47 -19.34 8.36
N ARG A 560 -0.29 -18.46 7.39
CA ARG A 560 -1.36 -17.94 6.52
C ARG A 560 -1.66 -18.85 5.33
N PHE A 561 -0.83 -19.86 5.08
CA PHE A 561 -0.93 -20.74 3.91
C PHE A 561 -1.54 -22.09 4.28
N GLY A 562 -1.99 -22.84 3.26
CA GLY A 562 -2.42 -24.23 3.43
C GLY A 562 -1.30 -25.15 3.94
N ALA A 563 -1.67 -26.28 4.54
CA ALA A 563 -0.79 -27.16 5.31
C ALA A 563 0.54 -27.53 4.62
N GLU A 564 0.51 -27.78 3.31
CA GLU A 564 1.71 -28.15 2.54
C GLU A 564 2.73 -27.01 2.48
N ARG A 565 2.32 -25.82 2.02
CA ARG A 565 3.18 -24.61 1.99
C ARG A 565 3.62 -24.22 3.40
N GLN A 566 2.70 -24.31 4.36
CA GLN A 566 2.97 -24.02 5.77
C GLN A 566 4.12 -24.89 6.30
N ALA A 567 4.08 -26.20 6.07
CA ALA A 567 5.12 -27.13 6.50
C ALA A 567 6.47 -26.83 5.84
N GLN A 568 6.48 -26.54 4.53
CA GLN A 568 7.72 -26.27 3.79
C GLN A 568 8.36 -24.93 4.18
N MET A 569 7.56 -23.87 4.37
CA MET A 569 8.05 -22.57 4.84
C MET A 569 8.59 -22.66 6.27
N ARG A 570 7.89 -23.39 7.14
CA ARG A 570 8.37 -23.67 8.50
C ARG A 570 9.69 -24.41 8.50
N ALA A 571 9.82 -25.47 7.69
CA ALA A 571 11.07 -26.21 7.55
C ALA A 571 12.22 -25.32 7.05
N ALA A 572 11.94 -24.37 6.15
CA ALA A 572 12.93 -23.38 5.71
C ALA A 572 13.37 -22.45 6.86
N LEU A 573 12.44 -21.95 7.67
CA LEU A 573 12.75 -21.15 8.86
C LEU A 573 13.54 -21.93 9.92
N GLU A 574 13.15 -23.17 10.20
CA GLU A 574 13.87 -24.06 11.12
C GLU A 574 15.29 -24.33 10.61
N GLY A 575 15.46 -24.54 9.30
CA GLY A 575 16.77 -24.70 8.67
C GLY A 575 17.66 -23.45 8.78
N ILE A 576 17.09 -22.26 8.63
CA ILE A 576 17.81 -20.99 8.83
C ILE A 576 18.23 -20.86 10.30
N ALA A 577 17.30 -21.04 11.23
CA ALA A 577 17.54 -20.89 12.67
C ALA A 577 18.55 -21.92 13.23
N ALA A 578 18.69 -23.08 12.58
CA ALA A 578 19.66 -24.10 12.95
C ALA A 578 21.04 -23.90 12.30
N HIS A 579 21.22 -22.90 11.42
CA HIS A 579 22.47 -22.70 10.72
C HIS A 579 23.60 -22.26 11.68
N PRO A 580 24.77 -22.94 11.69
CA PRO A 580 25.89 -22.53 12.53
C PRO A 580 26.39 -21.12 12.21
N GLY A 581 26.65 -20.31 13.24
CA GLY A 581 27.21 -18.96 13.07
C GLY A 581 26.25 -17.92 12.54
N LEU A 582 24.93 -18.15 12.65
CA LEU A 582 23.90 -17.20 12.23
C LEU A 582 24.02 -15.87 13.01
N SER A 583 23.88 -14.75 12.31
CA SER A 583 23.87 -13.42 12.91
C SER A 583 22.67 -13.18 13.82
N ASN A 584 22.79 -12.21 14.73
CA ASN A 584 21.68 -11.79 15.57
C ASN A 584 20.53 -11.21 14.74
N ASP A 585 20.83 -10.48 13.65
CA ASP A 585 19.85 -9.90 12.74
C ASP A 585 18.88 -10.97 12.20
N VAL A 586 19.42 -12.08 11.68
CA VAL A 586 18.62 -13.17 11.11
C VAL A 586 18.02 -14.07 12.20
N GLN A 587 18.78 -14.35 13.27
CA GLN A 587 18.32 -15.19 14.37
C GLN A 587 17.07 -14.60 15.05
N GLU A 588 17.05 -13.29 15.31
CA GLU A 588 15.89 -12.62 15.93
C GLU A 588 14.62 -12.83 15.08
N LEU A 589 14.70 -12.59 13.77
CA LEU A 589 13.55 -12.67 12.87
C LEU A 589 13.08 -14.12 12.69
N ALA A 590 14.01 -15.07 12.53
CA ALA A 590 13.67 -16.48 12.37
C ALA A 590 13.03 -17.06 13.64
N ALA A 591 13.61 -16.78 14.82
CA ALA A 591 13.11 -17.28 16.10
C ALA A 591 11.72 -16.71 16.43
N LYS A 592 11.53 -15.39 16.34
CA LYS A 592 10.22 -14.75 16.57
C LYS A 592 9.14 -15.33 15.66
N SER A 593 9.48 -15.59 14.39
CA SER A 593 8.54 -16.13 13.40
C SER A 593 8.13 -17.58 13.65
N LEU A 594 8.97 -18.38 14.32
CA LEU A 594 8.64 -19.76 14.69
C LEU A 594 7.74 -19.83 15.93
N THR A 595 7.92 -18.91 16.88
CA THR A 595 7.21 -18.91 18.17
C THR A 595 5.83 -18.25 18.12
N ALA A 596 5.69 -17.17 17.34
CA ALA A 596 4.53 -16.28 17.35
C ALA A 596 3.33 -16.88 16.63
#